data_AF-D9PF12-F1
#
_entry.id   AF-D9PF12-F1
#
_cell.length_a   1.000
_cell.length_b   1.000
_cell.length_c   1.000
_cell.angle_alpha   90.00
_cell.angle_beta   90.00
_cell.angle_gamma   90.00
#
_symmetry.space_group_name_H-M   'P 1'
#
loop_
_entity.id
_entity.type
_entity.pdbx_description
1 polymer ?
#
loop_
_entity_poly.entity_id
_entity_poly.type
_entity_poly.pdbx_seq_one_letter_code
_entity_poly.pdbx_strand_id
1 'polypeptide(L)'
;MERDGKFGKFIACSNYPTCKYIEESEEQKKENSTGIKCTECKDGVMVKRMGRFGEFYSCSNYPDCKNAIKTKPTGNHCLICGKLMMEGTKTIPERCSEKTCPMHRPDKLSPEEQKKYNVQLKK
;
A
#
# COMPACT_ATOMS: atom_id res chain seq x y z
N MET A 1 -6.47 21.06 18.77
CA MET A 1 -7.24 21.05 20.03
C MET A 1 -7.81 19.67 20.22
N GLU A 2 -7.56 19.05 21.36
CA GLU A 2 -8.19 17.78 21.72
C GLU A 2 -9.67 18.01 22.02
N ARG A 3 -10.53 17.15 21.50
CA ARG A 3 -11.98 17.16 21.71
C ARG A 3 -12.45 15.73 21.95
N ASP A 4 -13.52 15.58 22.71
CA ASP A 4 -14.14 14.27 22.97
C ASP A 4 -15.31 14.03 22.00
N GLY A 5 -15.39 12.84 21.43
CA GLY A 5 -16.48 12.41 20.55
C GLY A 5 -16.96 10.99 20.86
N LYS A 6 -17.95 10.52 20.10
CA LYS A 6 -18.55 9.18 20.26
C LYS A 6 -17.52 8.03 20.21
N PHE A 7 -16.43 8.22 19.47
CA PHE A 7 -15.36 7.23 19.27
C PHE A 7 -14.11 7.50 20.12
N GLY A 8 -14.21 8.40 21.11
CA GLY A 8 -13.08 8.81 21.96
C GLY A 8 -12.55 10.19 21.64
N LYS A 9 -11.35 10.49 22.16
CA LYS A 9 -10.66 11.77 21.97
C LYS A 9 -10.06 11.89 20.57
N PHE A 10 -10.15 13.06 19.96
CA PHE A 10 -9.56 13.37 18.67
C PHE A 10 -8.98 14.79 18.63
N ILE A 11 -7.97 15.00 17.78
CA ILE A 11 -7.35 16.31 17.59
C ILE A 11 -7.97 16.99 16.38
N ALA A 12 -8.54 18.17 16.57
CA ALA A 12 -9.16 18.96 15.50
C ALA A 12 -8.67 20.42 15.49
N CYS A 13 -8.94 21.10 14.37
CA CYS A 13 -8.73 22.54 14.23
C CYS A 13 -9.63 23.33 15.21
N SER A 14 -9.18 24.53 15.61
CA SER A 14 -9.97 25.47 16.43
C SER A 14 -11.33 25.79 15.79
N ASN A 15 -11.38 25.91 14.46
CA ASN A 15 -12.59 26.20 13.69
C ASN A 15 -13.52 24.99 13.45
N TYR A 16 -13.35 23.87 14.14
CA TYR A 16 -14.34 22.79 14.05
C TYR A 16 -15.68 23.26 14.69
N PRO A 17 -16.83 23.14 14.00
CA PRO A 17 -17.15 22.18 12.93
C PRO A 17 -17.10 22.70 11.48
N THR A 18 -16.73 23.97 11.24
CA THR A 18 -16.63 24.52 9.89
C THR A 18 -15.42 23.95 9.14
N CYS A 19 -14.29 23.81 9.85
CA CYS A 19 -13.14 23.04 9.40
C CYS A 19 -13.18 21.63 9.99
N LYS A 20 -13.42 20.62 9.14
CA LYS A 20 -13.50 19.19 9.53
C LYS A 20 -12.16 18.46 9.43
N TYR A 21 -11.05 19.18 9.36
CA TYR A 21 -9.73 18.55 9.43
C TYR A 21 -9.50 17.97 10.82
N ILE A 22 -9.20 16.67 10.85
CA ILE A 22 -8.87 15.90 12.05
C ILE A 22 -7.43 15.42 11.84
N GLU A 23 -6.58 15.67 12.83
CA GLU A 23 -5.22 15.19 12.82
C GLU A 23 -5.18 13.75 13.33
N GLU A 24 -4.47 12.88 12.61
CA GLU A 24 -4.20 11.51 13.03
C GLU A 24 -3.17 11.51 14.16
N SER A 25 -3.40 10.70 15.19
CA SER A 25 -2.44 10.55 16.30
C SER A 25 -1.13 9.92 15.82
N GLU A 26 -0.04 10.14 16.58
CA GLU A 26 1.26 9.55 16.24
C GLU A 26 1.23 8.01 16.25
N GLU A 27 0.42 7.43 17.14
CA GLU A 27 0.20 5.99 17.24
C GLU A 27 -0.48 5.45 15.98
N GLN A 28 -1.53 6.12 15.50
CA GLN A 28 -2.21 5.78 14.25
C GLN A 28 -1.27 5.90 13.05
N LYS A 29 -0.42 6.94 13.01
CA LYS A 29 0.60 7.09 11.95
C LYS A 29 1.61 5.94 11.94
N LYS A 30 2.04 5.47 13.12
CA LYS A 30 2.95 4.33 13.24
C LYS A 30 2.30 3.03 12.81
N GLU A 31 1.06 2.78 13.23
CA GLU A 31 0.31 1.57 12.87
C GLU A 31 0.00 1.51 11.37
N ASN A 32 -0.25 2.67 10.75
CA ASN A 32 -0.45 2.78 9.31
C ASN A 32 0.86 2.63 8.49
N SER A 33 2.03 2.76 9.11
CA SER A 33 3.30 2.57 8.41
C SER A 33 3.56 1.09 8.19
N THR A 34 3.69 0.66 6.93
CA THR A 34 3.94 -0.76 6.61
C THR A 34 5.41 -1.12 6.78
N GLY A 35 6.30 -0.13 6.99
CA GLY A 35 7.75 -0.34 7.09
C GLY A 35 8.43 -0.77 5.78
N ILE A 36 7.66 -0.93 4.70
CA ILE A 36 8.15 -1.39 3.40
C ILE A 36 8.70 -0.21 2.62
N LYS A 37 9.94 -0.32 2.14
CA LYS A 37 10.58 0.71 1.32
C LYS A 37 9.95 0.81 -0.07
N CYS A 38 9.82 2.03 -0.56
CA CYS A 38 9.36 2.31 -1.91
C CYS A 38 10.46 2.01 -2.93
N THR A 39 10.17 1.25 -3.99
CA THR A 39 11.15 0.93 -5.04
C THR A 39 11.46 2.11 -5.95
N GLU A 40 10.55 3.07 -6.08
CA GLU A 40 10.74 4.21 -6.97
C GLU A 40 11.66 5.27 -6.37
N CYS A 41 11.49 5.60 -5.09
CA CYS A 41 12.33 6.60 -4.43
C CYS A 41 13.41 6.01 -3.50
N LYS A 42 13.38 4.72 -3.16
CA LYS A 42 14.31 3.99 -2.26
C LYS A 42 14.39 4.47 -0.81
N ASP A 43 14.11 5.74 -0.56
CA ASP A 43 14.17 6.38 0.75
C ASP A 43 12.81 6.44 1.45
N GLY A 44 11.72 6.52 0.69
CA GLY A 44 10.37 6.59 1.23
C GLY A 44 9.83 5.23 1.67
N VAL A 45 8.86 5.25 2.59
CA VAL A 45 8.15 4.06 3.07
C VAL A 45 6.71 4.04 2.55
N MET A 46 6.16 2.85 2.38
CA MET A 46 4.75 2.66 2.04
C MET A 46 3.90 2.83 3.30
N VAL A 47 3.00 3.80 3.25
CA VAL A 47 2.09 4.14 4.33
C VAL A 47 0.67 3.86 3.88
N LYS A 48 -0.09 3.20 4.74
CA LYS A 48 -1.52 2.97 4.59
C LYS A 48 -2.25 4.30 4.73
N ARG A 49 -3.04 4.64 3.73
CA ARG A 49 -3.91 5.81 3.68
C ARG A 49 -5.32 5.39 3.31
N MET A 50 -6.32 6.14 3.77
CA MET A 50 -7.72 5.90 3.43
C MET A 50 -8.17 6.88 2.37
N GLY A 51 -8.62 6.38 1.23
CA GLY A 51 -9.13 7.17 0.11
C GLY A 51 -10.62 6.96 -0.14
N ARG A 52 -11.15 7.63 -1.16
CA ARG A 52 -12.57 7.49 -1.56
C ARG A 52 -12.98 6.05 -1.89
N PHE A 53 -12.05 5.27 -2.45
CA PHE A 53 -12.29 3.90 -2.92
C PHE A 53 -11.84 2.82 -1.93
N GLY A 54 -11.45 3.21 -0.70
CA GLY A 54 -10.94 2.30 0.32
C GLY A 54 -9.51 2.61 0.72
N GLU A 55 -8.91 1.69 1.48
CA GLU A 55 -7.51 1.75 1.88
C GLU A 55 -6.58 1.59 0.66
N PHE A 56 -5.48 2.32 0.68
CA PHE A 56 -4.41 2.22 -0.31
C PHE A 56 -3.07 2.50 0.37
N TYR A 57 -2.00 2.03 -0.22
CA TYR A 57 -0.65 2.20 0.29
C TYR A 57 0.08 3.16 -0.63
N SER A 58 0.60 4.25 -0.10
CA SER A 58 1.30 5.26 -0.88
C SER A 58 2.61 5.65 -0.25
N CYS A 59 3.53 6.16 -1.05
CA CYS A 59 4.80 6.62 -0.54
C CYS A 59 4.63 7.75 0.49
N SER A 60 5.42 7.70 1.56
CA SER A 60 5.54 8.77 2.55
C SER A 60 6.03 10.07 1.93
N ASN A 61 6.86 9.98 0.89
CA ASN A 61 7.49 11.12 0.21
C ASN A 61 6.61 11.75 -0.89
N TYR A 62 5.29 11.66 -0.77
CA TYR A 62 4.37 12.37 -1.66
C TYR A 62 4.42 13.88 -1.35
N PRO A 63 4.51 14.79 -2.33
CA PRO A 63 4.21 14.63 -3.77
C PRO A 63 5.37 14.20 -4.68
N ASP A 64 6.60 14.13 -4.16
CA ASP A 64 7.81 13.83 -4.96
C ASP A 64 7.78 12.40 -5.51
N CYS A 65 7.25 11.45 -4.74
CA CYS A 65 7.00 10.09 -5.18
C CYS A 65 5.50 9.81 -5.23
N LYS A 66 4.97 9.61 -6.44
CA LYS A 66 3.54 9.32 -6.71
C LYS A 66 3.21 7.82 -6.71
N ASN A 67 4.14 6.98 -6.25
CA ASN A 67 3.91 5.55 -6.18
C ASN A 67 2.78 5.23 -5.19
N ALA A 68 1.77 4.52 -5.67
CA ALA A 68 0.63 4.09 -4.88
C ALA A 68 0.16 2.70 -5.33
N ILE A 69 -0.09 1.84 -4.35
CA ILE A 69 -0.53 0.46 -4.52
C ILE A 69 -1.88 0.31 -3.83
N LYS A 70 -2.81 -0.41 -4.44
CA LYS A 70 -4.17 -0.59 -3.90
C LYS A 70 -4.23 -1.56 -2.74
N THR A 71 -3.39 -2.59 -2.75
CA THR A 71 -3.33 -3.62 -1.72
C THR A 71 -2.02 -3.52 -0.94
N LYS A 72 -1.96 -4.24 0.18
CA LYS A 72 -0.78 -4.25 1.03
C LYS A 72 0.44 -4.71 0.23
N PRO A 73 1.54 -3.95 0.23
CA PRO A 73 2.78 -4.41 -0.38
C PRO A 73 3.35 -5.57 0.45
N THR A 74 3.91 -6.57 -0.22
CA THR A 74 4.57 -7.70 0.47
C THR A 74 6.00 -7.34 0.90
N GLY A 75 6.59 -6.32 0.27
CA GLY A 75 7.99 -5.93 0.44
C GLY A 75 8.95 -6.67 -0.50
N ASN A 76 8.44 -7.66 -1.23
CA ASN A 76 9.18 -8.33 -2.29
C ASN A 76 9.25 -7.46 -3.56
N HIS A 77 10.31 -7.68 -4.32
CA HIS A 77 10.57 -7.03 -5.60
C HIS A 77 10.31 -8.03 -6.72
N CYS A 78 9.66 -7.59 -7.79
CA CYS A 78 9.44 -8.44 -8.94
C CYS A 78 10.77 -8.73 -9.65
N LEU A 79 11.08 -10.00 -9.90
CA LEU A 79 12.32 -10.42 -10.59
C LEU A 79 12.37 -10.01 -12.08
N ILE A 80 11.23 -9.67 -12.68
CA ILE A 80 11.13 -9.29 -14.10
C ILE A 80 11.27 -7.78 -14.28
N CYS A 81 10.57 -6.99 -13.46
CA CYS A 81 10.48 -5.54 -13.65
C CYS A 81 11.06 -4.71 -12.48
N GLY A 82 11.49 -5.34 -11.39
CA GLY A 82 12.05 -4.67 -10.21
C GLY A 82 11.06 -3.87 -9.35
N LYS A 83 9.78 -3.80 -9.73
CA LYS A 83 8.74 -3.08 -8.99
C LYS A 83 8.24 -3.86 -7.78
N LEU A 84 7.66 -3.14 -6.82
CA LEU A 84 7.05 -3.73 -5.63
C LEU A 84 5.95 -4.73 -5.98
N MET A 85 5.96 -5.85 -5.25
CA MET A 85 4.90 -6.85 -5.27
C MET A 85 3.85 -6.55 -4.21
N MET A 86 2.62 -6.95 -4.48
CA MET A 86 1.46 -6.68 -3.66
C MET A 86 0.65 -7.95 -3.41
N GLU A 87 -0.04 -7.98 -2.27
CA GLU A 87 -1.00 -9.04 -1.96
C GLU A 87 -2.11 -9.06 -3.03
N GLY A 88 -2.38 -10.25 -3.56
CA GLY A 88 -3.35 -10.47 -4.61
C GLY A 88 -4.64 -11.13 -4.11
N THR A 89 -5.22 -11.96 -4.96
CA THR A 89 -6.50 -12.66 -4.71
C THR A 89 -6.27 -14.04 -4.09
N LYS A 90 -7.34 -14.74 -3.70
CA LYS A 90 -7.25 -16.10 -3.15
C LYS A 90 -6.45 -17.07 -4.03
N THR A 91 -6.57 -16.93 -5.35
CA THR A 91 -5.85 -17.73 -6.36
C THR A 91 -4.40 -17.29 -6.58
N ILE A 92 -4.13 -16.00 -6.45
CA ILE A 92 -2.82 -15.38 -6.71
C ILE A 92 -2.45 -14.58 -5.47
N PRO A 93 -1.82 -15.22 -4.46
CA PRO A 93 -1.53 -14.55 -3.19
C PRO A 93 -0.56 -13.38 -3.34
N GLU A 94 0.36 -13.43 -4.32
CA GLU A 94 1.32 -12.36 -4.60
C GLU A 94 1.34 -12.03 -6.11
N ARG A 95 1.24 -10.74 -6.45
CA ARG A 95 1.27 -10.26 -7.84
C ARG A 95 1.96 -8.92 -7.98
N CYS A 96 2.44 -8.61 -9.18
CA CYS A 96 3.17 -7.37 -9.45
C CYS A 96 2.21 -6.16 -9.43
N SER A 97 2.68 -5.03 -8.89
CA SER A 97 1.96 -3.74 -8.93
C SER A 97 1.69 -3.25 -10.35
N GLU A 98 2.61 -3.48 -11.28
CA GLU A 98 2.55 -2.99 -12.65
C GLU A 98 1.67 -3.86 -13.54
N LYS A 99 0.66 -3.28 -14.20
CA LYS A 99 -0.32 -4.04 -15.00
C LYS A 99 0.24 -4.66 -16.27
N THR A 100 1.28 -4.04 -16.82
CA THR A 100 1.95 -4.50 -18.04
C THR A 100 2.92 -5.64 -17.80
N CYS A 101 3.29 -5.90 -16.54
CA CYS A 101 4.20 -6.98 -16.19
C CYS A 101 3.49 -8.34 -16.30
N PRO A 102 4.14 -9.38 -16.88
CA PRO A 102 3.59 -10.75 -16.89
C PRO A 102 3.24 -11.27 -15.49
N MET A 103 4.03 -10.87 -14.48
CA MET A 103 3.79 -11.19 -13.06
C MET A 103 2.61 -10.43 -12.43
N HIS A 104 1.90 -9.57 -13.18
CA HIS A 104 0.61 -9.03 -12.73
C HIS A 104 -0.49 -10.09 -12.77
N ARG A 105 -0.41 -10.99 -13.76
CA ARG A 105 -1.30 -12.12 -13.99
C ARG A 105 -0.50 -13.40 -14.16
N PRO A 106 0.16 -13.86 -13.07
CA PRO A 106 0.97 -15.06 -13.14
C PRO A 106 0.14 -16.32 -13.41
N ASP A 107 -1.19 -16.27 -13.26
CA ASP A 107 -2.14 -17.31 -13.68
C ASP A 107 -2.08 -17.67 -15.17
N LYS A 108 -1.65 -16.72 -16.01
CA LYS A 108 -1.55 -16.90 -17.47
C LYS A 108 -0.17 -17.34 -17.96
N LEU A 109 0.83 -17.34 -17.08
CA LEU A 109 2.19 -17.74 -17.43
C LEU A 109 2.25 -19.25 -17.68
N SER A 110 3.17 -19.69 -18.55
CA SER A 110 3.40 -21.11 -18.74
C SER A 110 3.88 -21.78 -17.44
N PRO A 111 3.64 -23.08 -17.23
CA PRO A 111 4.11 -23.78 -16.04
C PRO A 111 5.64 -23.69 -15.83
N GLU A 112 6.40 -23.61 -16.93
CA GLU A 112 7.86 -23.45 -16.92
C GLU A 112 8.27 -22.06 -16.40
N GLU A 113 7.58 -21.00 -16.84
CA GLU A 113 7.80 -19.65 -16.35
C GLU A 113 7.35 -19.47 -14.90
N GLN A 114 6.24 -20.09 -14.50
CA GLN A 114 5.79 -20.11 -13.10
C GLN A 114 6.85 -20.74 -12.19
N LYS A 115 7.47 -21.84 -12.63
CA LYS A 115 8.56 -22.50 -11.92
C LYS A 115 9.83 -21.64 -11.90
N LYS A 116 10.15 -20.97 -13.01
CA LYS A 116 11.31 -20.07 -13.13
C LYS A 116 11.23 -18.88 -12.18
N TYR A 117 10.05 -18.30 -11.99
CA TYR A 117 9.83 -17.13 -11.13
C TYR A 117 9.27 -17.48 -9.74
N ASN A 118 9.33 -18.77 -9.35
CA ASN A 118 8.83 -19.27 -8.06
C ASN A 118 7.42 -18.77 -7.70
N VAL A 119 6.52 -18.75 -8.68
CA VAL A 119 5.13 -18.29 -8.48
C VAL A 119 4.40 -19.27 -7.58
N GLN A 120 3.94 -18.79 -6.43
CA GLN A 120 3.10 -19.57 -5.52
C GLN A 120 1.62 -19.36 -5.85
N LEU A 121 1.04 -20.20 -6.71
CA LEU A 121 -0.41 -20.22 -6.93
C LEU A 121 -1.10 -21.12 -5.91
N LYS A 122 -2.22 -20.65 -5.34
CA LYS A 122 -3.10 -21.49 -4.52
C LYS A 122 -4.22 -22.02 -5.40
N LYS A 123 -4.39 -23.34 -5.42
CA LYS A 123 -5.50 -24.03 -6.10
C LYS A 123 -6.81 -23.83 -5.33
#